data_AF-F8CRA7-F1
#
_entry.id   AF-F8CRA7-F1
#
_cell.length_a   1.000
_cell.length_b   1.000
_cell.length_c   1.000
_cell.angle_alpha   90.00
_cell.angle_beta   90.00
_cell.angle_gamma   90.00
#
_symmetry.space_group_name_H-M   'P 1'
#
loop_
_entity.id
_entity.type
_entity.pdbx_description
1 polymer ?
#
loop_
_entity_poly.entity_id
_entity_poly.type
_entity_poly.pdbx_seq_one_letter_code
_entity_poly.pdbx_strand_id
1 'polypeptide(L)'
;MTERPQWNSFRALSRRVLWNGEPLVLTEEVRSLLLKTAQEVAIRDADAALATDEGALALMHEATRRITEGSNRLTDALHVMWQHQRVGDYDSAEAHA
;
A
#
# COMPACT_ATOMS: atom_id res chain seq x y z
N MET A 1 -17.67 -14.08 -4.99
CA MET A 1 -17.21 -13.75 -3.63
C MET A 1 -15.94 -12.95 -3.77
N THR A 2 -15.94 -11.68 -3.39
CA THR A 2 -14.73 -10.84 -3.41
C THR A 2 -13.81 -11.33 -2.29
N GLU A 3 -12.73 -12.02 -2.65
CA GLU A 3 -11.70 -12.43 -1.70
C GLU A 3 -11.19 -11.17 -0.96
N ARG A 4 -11.02 -11.25 0.36
CA ARG A 4 -10.51 -10.12 1.13
C ARG A 4 -9.04 -9.87 0.75
N PRO A 5 -8.62 -8.60 0.62
CA PRO A 5 -7.23 -8.28 0.33
C PRO A 5 -6.29 -8.92 1.35
N GLN A 6 -5.32 -9.70 0.89
CA GLN A 6 -4.37 -10.42 1.75
C GLN A 6 -3.20 -9.52 2.19
N TRP A 7 -3.49 -8.27 2.54
CA TRP A 7 -2.49 -7.24 2.85
C TRP A 7 -1.65 -7.58 4.08
N ASN A 8 -2.21 -8.30 5.06
CA ASN A 8 -1.45 -8.76 6.21
C ASN A 8 -0.37 -9.77 5.81
N SER A 9 -0.71 -10.72 4.94
CA SER A 9 0.23 -11.71 4.41
C SER A 9 1.35 -11.04 3.61
N PHE A 10 0.99 -10.08 2.73
CA PHE A 10 1.98 -9.30 1.98
C PHE A 10 2.87 -8.45 2.90
N ARG A 11 2.31 -7.79 3.93
CA ARG A 11 3.08 -7.01 4.90
C ARG A 11 4.03 -7.88 5.73
N ALA A 12 3.60 -9.07 6.12
CA ALA A 12 4.46 -10.00 6.84
C ALA A 12 5.62 -10.49 5.96
N LEU A 13 5.33 -10.83 4.70
CA LEU A 13 6.35 -11.26 3.73
C LEU A 13 7.35 -10.14 3.42
N SER A 14 6.86 -8.95 3.04
CA SER A 14 7.72 -7.78 2.76
C SER A 14 8.57 -7.39 3.96
N ARG A 15 8.05 -7.50 5.18
CA ARG A 15 8.84 -7.29 6.40
C ARG A 15 10.04 -8.23 6.49
N ARG A 16 9.82 -9.53 6.28
CA ARG A 16 10.88 -10.53 6.33
C ARG A 16 11.93 -10.30 5.24
N VAL A 17 11.50 -10.06 4.01
CA VAL A 17 12.41 -9.93 2.87
C VAL A 17 13.15 -8.59 2.90
N LEU A 18 12.44 -7.48 3.01
CA LEU A 18 13.03 -6.15 2.85
C LEU A 18 13.73 -5.61 4.10
N TRP A 19 13.28 -5.99 5.31
CA TRP A 19 13.87 -5.50 6.56
C TRP A 19 14.75 -6.53 7.26
N ASN A 20 14.39 -7.83 7.23
CA ASN A 20 15.21 -8.86 7.86
C ASN A 20 16.25 -9.46 6.90
N GLY A 21 16.20 -9.10 5.60
CA GLY A 21 17.13 -9.61 4.59
C GLY A 21 16.92 -11.10 4.28
N GLU A 22 15.73 -11.65 4.57
CA GLU A 22 15.44 -13.04 4.22
C GLU A 22 15.29 -13.18 2.70
N PRO A 23 15.77 -14.29 2.11
CA PRO A 23 15.63 -14.52 0.68
C PRO A 23 14.14 -14.66 0.30
N LEU A 24 13.77 -14.02 -0.81
CA LEU A 24 12.44 -14.18 -1.40
C LEU A 24 12.34 -15.53 -2.09
N VAL A 25 11.55 -16.45 -1.53
CA VAL A 25 11.27 -17.75 -2.15
C VAL A 25 9.95 -17.67 -2.90
N LEU A 26 10.01 -17.76 -4.23
CA LEU A 26 8.85 -17.71 -5.12
C LEU A 26 8.11 -19.05 -5.19
N THR A 27 7.42 -19.41 -4.11
CA THR A 27 6.43 -20.49 -4.15
C THR A 27 5.19 -20.04 -4.93
N GLU A 28 4.35 -20.99 -5.37
CA GLU A 28 3.10 -20.67 -6.07
C GLU A 28 2.18 -19.76 -5.24
N GLU A 29 2.13 -19.97 -3.92
CA GLU A 29 1.39 -19.12 -3.00
C GLU A 29 1.95 -17.69 -2.92
N VAL A 30 3.28 -17.55 -2.86
CA VAL A 30 3.95 -16.25 -2.87
C VAL A 30 3.76 -15.54 -4.21
N ARG A 31 3.85 -16.27 -5.32
CA ARG A 31 3.60 -15.76 -6.68
C ARG A 31 2.17 -15.23 -6.80
N SER A 32 1.19 -16.03 -6.37
CA SER A 32 -0.22 -15.66 -6.34
C SER A 32 -0.47 -14.44 -5.45
N LEU A 33 0.17 -14.37 -4.28
CA LEU A 33 0.07 -13.22 -3.38
C LEU A 33 0.62 -11.94 -4.03
N LEU A 34 1.80 -12.00 -4.64
CA LEU A 34 2.43 -10.86 -5.32
C LEU A 34 1.60 -10.38 -6.51
N LEU A 35 1.06 -11.29 -7.32
CA LEU A 35 0.17 -10.95 -8.45
C LEU A 35 -1.12 -10.28 -7.98
N LYS A 36 -1.79 -10.84 -6.96
CA LYS A 36 -3.01 -10.24 -6.38
C LYS A 36 -2.73 -8.85 -5.83
N THR A 37 -1.65 -8.68 -5.06
CA THR A 37 -1.27 -7.36 -4.54
C THR A 37 -0.95 -6.38 -5.66
N ALA A 38 -0.19 -6.78 -6.68
CA ALA A 38 0.14 -5.95 -7.83
C ALA A 38 -1.13 -5.46 -8.55
N GLN A 39 -2.13 -6.33 -8.72
CA GLN A 39 -3.42 -5.97 -9.29
C GLN A 39 -4.17 -4.94 -8.41
N GLU A 40 -4.21 -5.15 -7.09
CA GLU A 40 -4.88 -4.23 -6.15
C GLU A 40 -4.24 -2.84 -6.12
N VAL A 41 -2.92 -2.74 -6.36
CA VAL A 41 -2.19 -1.46 -6.40
C VAL A 41 -1.91 -0.94 -7.81
N ALA A 42 -2.57 -1.52 -8.81
CA ALA A 42 -2.48 -1.15 -10.22
C ALA A 42 -1.04 -1.11 -10.77
N ILE A 43 -0.26 -2.15 -10.47
CA ILE A 43 1.03 -2.44 -11.10
C ILE A 43 0.79 -3.39 -12.29
N ARG A 44 1.41 -3.07 -13.43
CA ARG A 44 1.32 -3.86 -14.67
C ARG A 44 2.52 -4.78 -14.81
N ASP A 45 2.43 -5.74 -15.73
CA ASP A 45 3.54 -6.63 -16.10
C ASP A 45 4.16 -7.42 -14.94
N ALA A 46 3.38 -7.62 -13.86
CA ALA A 46 3.82 -8.31 -12.65
C ALA A 46 4.23 -9.77 -12.94
N ASP A 47 3.57 -10.44 -13.89
CA ASP A 47 3.91 -11.82 -14.27
C ASP A 47 5.31 -11.91 -14.90
N ALA A 48 5.67 -10.92 -15.73
CA ALA A 48 7.00 -10.82 -16.32
C ALA A 48 8.07 -10.48 -15.27
N ALA A 49 7.75 -9.61 -14.31
CA ALA A 49 8.65 -9.29 -13.20
C ALA A 49 8.96 -10.54 -12.34
N LEU A 50 7.99 -11.44 -12.16
CA LEU A 50 8.16 -12.68 -11.40
C LEU A 50 8.96 -13.77 -12.14
N ALA A 51 9.45 -13.52 -13.35
CA ALA A 51 10.31 -14.46 -14.08
C ALA A 51 11.75 -14.52 -13.53
N THR A 52 12.14 -13.56 -12.70
CA THR A 52 13.48 -13.46 -12.10
C THR A 52 13.38 -13.06 -10.64
N ASP A 53 14.37 -13.46 -9.83
CA ASP A 53 14.41 -13.09 -8.40
C ASP A 53 14.54 -11.57 -8.22
N GLU A 54 15.37 -10.93 -9.06
CA GLU A 54 15.55 -9.47 -9.07
C GLU A 54 14.26 -8.73 -9.43
N GLY A 55 13.54 -9.21 -10.46
CA GLY A 55 12.26 -8.65 -10.85
C GLY A 55 11.18 -8.85 -9.79
N ALA A 56 11.18 -9.99 -9.10
CA ALA A 56 10.25 -10.25 -8.01
C ALA A 56 10.51 -9.34 -6.80
N LEU A 57 11.78 -9.10 -6.46
CA LEU A 57 12.16 -8.13 -5.44
C LEU A 57 11.76 -6.70 -5.84
N ALA A 58 12.01 -6.30 -7.09
CA ALA A 58 11.60 -5.00 -7.62
C ALA A 58 10.07 -4.82 -7.55
N LEU A 59 9.30 -5.85 -7.92
CA LEU A 59 7.84 -5.85 -7.79
C LEU A 59 7.39 -5.67 -6.34
N MET A 60 8.03 -6.36 -5.39
CA MET A 60 7.72 -6.23 -3.96
C MET A 60 8.02 -4.82 -3.43
N HIS A 61 9.11 -4.20 -3.89
CA HIS A 61 9.43 -2.81 -3.54
C HIS A 61 8.39 -1.83 -4.07
N GLU A 62 8.03 -1.93 -5.35
CA GLU A 62 7.03 -1.03 -5.96
C GLU A 62 5.65 -1.21 -5.32
N ALA A 63 5.24 -2.45 -5.03
CA ALA A 63 3.99 -2.73 -4.33
C ALA A 63 3.98 -2.10 -2.93
N THR A 64 5.05 -2.25 -2.15
CA THR A 64 5.20 -1.61 -0.84
C THR A 64 5.10 -0.09 -0.95
N ARG A 65 5.76 0.49 -1.95
CA ARG A 65 5.74 1.94 -2.20
C ARG A 65 4.32 2.43 -2.51
N ARG A 66 3.61 1.80 -3.44
CA ARG A 66 2.23 2.19 -3.81
C ARG A 66 1.26 2.13 -2.63
N ILE A 67 1.40 1.12 -1.76
CA ILE A 67 0.59 1.00 -0.54
C ILE A 67 0.86 2.17 0.41
N THR A 68 2.14 2.53 0.62
CA THR A 68 2.52 3.66 1.46
C THR A 68 2.04 4.99 0.87
N GLU A 69 2.21 5.22 -0.43
CA GLU A 69 1.74 6.43 -1.11
C GLU A 69 0.21 6.58 -1.01
N GLY A 70 -0.54 5.50 -1.25
CA GLY A 70 -1.99 5.49 -1.08
C GLY A 70 -2.43 5.79 0.35
N SER A 71 -1.72 5.23 1.34
CA SER A 71 -1.99 5.50 2.75
C SER A 71 -1.73 6.97 3.11
N ASN A 72 -0.59 7.52 2.68
CA ASN A 72 -0.23 8.91 2.94
C ASN A 72 -1.25 9.88 2.33
N ARG A 73 -1.70 9.63 1.09
CA ARG A 73 -2.72 10.46 0.45
C ARG A 73 -4.04 10.50 1.23
N LEU A 74 -4.45 9.37 1.82
CA LEU A 74 -5.64 9.32 2.67
C LEU A 74 -5.44 10.11 3.97
N THR A 75 -4.29 9.96 4.62
CA THR A 75 -3.94 10.73 5.82
C THR A 75 -3.91 12.24 5.53
N ASP A 76 -3.32 12.64 4.40
CA ASP A 76 -3.27 14.05 3.98
C ASP A 76 -4.67 14.61 3.73
N ALA A 77 -5.54 13.84 3.05
CA ALA A 77 -6.93 14.24 2.82
C ALA A 77 -7.72 14.41 4.13
N LEU A 78 -7.52 13.53 5.10
CA LEU A 78 -8.12 13.64 6.43
C LEU A 78 -7.61 14.86 7.19
N HIS A 79 -6.30 15.15 7.10
CA HIS A 79 -5.71 16.33 7.72
C HIS A 79 -6.29 17.62 7.12
N VAL A 80 -6.39 17.71 5.80
CA VAL A 80 -7.02 18.85 5.10
C VAL A 80 -8.47 19.03 5.54
N MET A 81 -9.25 17.95 5.62
CA MET A 81 -10.64 17.99 6.11
C MET A 81 -10.73 18.55 7.54
N TRP A 82 -9.88 18.07 8.47
CA TRP A 82 -9.87 18.57 9.84
C TRP A 82 -9.44 20.03 9.94
N GLN A 83 -8.50 20.50 9.10
CA GLN A 83 -8.16 21.91 9.06
C GLN A 83 -9.34 22.76 8.60
N HIS A 84 -10.07 22.34 7.57
CA HIS A 84 -11.27 23.06 7.12
C HIS A 84 -12.40 23.05 8.16
N GLN A 85 -12.62 21.96 8.89
CA GLN A 85 -13.57 21.94 10.01
C GLN A 85 -13.18 22.94 11.08
N ARG A 86 -11.91 22.96 11.50
CA ARG A 86 -11.42 23.92 12.50
C ARG A 86 -11.57 25.37 12.05
N VAL A 87 -11.30 25.69 10.77
CA VAL A 87 -11.47 27.05 10.24
C VAL A 87 -12.95 27.44 10.16
N GLY A 88 -13.83 26.51 9.75
CA GLY A 88 -15.28 26.73 9.76
C GLY A 88 -15.89 26.93 11.15
N ASP A 89 -15.28 26.33 12.19
CA ASP A 89 -15.66 26.57 13.59
C ASP A 89 -15.25 27.99 14.05
N TYR A 90 -14.18 28.59 13.53
CA TYR A 90 -13.80 29.98 13.86
C TYR A 90 -14.73 31.01 13.21
N ASP A 91 -15.16 30.82 11.96
CA ASP A 91 -16.17 31.69 11.31
C ASP A 91 -17.54 31.61 12.03
N SER A 92 -17.84 30.48 12.67
CA SER A 92 -19.05 30.29 13.47
C SER A 92 -19.00 30.99 14.84
N ALA A 93 -17.80 31.31 15.35
CA ALA A 93 -17.59 31.88 16.67
C ALA A 93 -17.66 33.43 16.71
N GLU A 94 -17.62 34.11 15.56
CA GLU A 94 -17.67 35.58 15.48
C GLU A 94 -19.07 36.19 15.28
N ALA A 95 -20.15 35.39 15.37
CA ALA A 95 -21.53 35.87 15.14
C ALA A 95 -22.37 36.14 16.41
N HIS A 96 -21.77 36.12 17.61
CA HIS A 96 -22.47 36.47 18.86
C HIS A 96 -21.61 37.34 19.77
N ALA A 97 -21.62 38.66 19.52
CA ALA A 97 -21.26 39.69 20.49
C ALA A 97 -22.28 40.84 20.40
#